data_AF-A0A392NFK3-F1
#
_entry.id   AF-A0A392NFK3-F1
#
_cell.length_a   1.000
_cell.length_b   1.000
_cell.length_c   1.000
_cell.angle_alpha   90.00
_cell.angle_beta   90.00
_cell.angle_gamma   90.00
#
_symmetry.space_group_name_H-M   'P 1'
#
loop_
_entity.id
_entity.type
_entity.pdbx_description
1 polymer ?
#
loop_
_entity_poly.entity_id
_entity_poly.type
_entity_poly.pdbx_seq_one_letter_code
_entity_poly.pdbx_strand_id
1 'polypeptide(L)'
;DGSTWFLNSPEQNLPMILADNGFDVWVVNGRGTKFSRKHTSLDTSDEQYWAWSWDELVTDEMPAIFDFVSKNSGGQRINYVGHSLGTLVALASLADGKWTKDHVDQ
;
A
#
# COMPACT_ATOMS: atom_id res chain seq x y z
N ASP A 1 0.67 -9.75 -0.41
CA ASP A 1 0.81 -9.57 -1.86
C ASP A 1 -0.56 -9.14 -2.39
N GLY A 2 -0.60 -8.16 -3.29
CA GLY A 2 -1.85 -7.63 -3.84
C GLY A 2 -2.60 -8.65 -4.70
N SER A 3 -1.88 -9.57 -5.34
CA SER A 3 -2.48 -10.64 -6.16
C SER A 3 -3.41 -11.56 -5.37
N THR A 4 -3.21 -11.68 -4.05
CA THR A 4 -4.07 -12.49 -3.16
C THR A 4 -5.52 -12.03 -3.17
N TRP A 5 -5.79 -10.75 -3.43
CA TRP A 5 -7.16 -10.24 -3.53
C TRP A 5 -7.91 -10.79 -4.74
N PHE A 6 -7.23 -11.34 -5.75
CA PHE A 6 -7.80 -11.79 -7.01
C PHE A 6 -7.85 -13.32 -7.16
N LEU A 7 -7.73 -14.07 -6.06
CA LEU A 7 -7.75 -15.53 -6.10
C LEU A 7 -9.17 -16.12 -6.29
N ASN A 8 -10.21 -15.36 -5.95
CA ASN A 8 -11.61 -15.77 -6.13
C ASN A 8 -12.18 -15.24 -7.47
N SER A 9 -13.38 -15.68 -7.83
CA SER A 9 -14.09 -15.15 -9.00
C SER A 9 -14.35 -13.63 -8.88
N PRO A 10 -14.55 -12.90 -9.99
CA PRO A 10 -14.81 -11.46 -9.99
C PRO A 10 -15.88 -11.01 -9.00
N GLU A 11 -16.97 -11.78 -8.87
CA GLU A 11 -18.12 -11.48 -8.03
C GLU A 11 -17.86 -11.70 -6.53
N GLN A 12 -16.70 -12.27 -6.19
CA GLN A 12 -16.28 -12.60 -4.83
C GLN A 12 -14.96 -11.91 -4.45
N ASN A 13 -14.42 -11.08 -5.33
CA ASN A 13 -13.20 -10.35 -5.06
C ASN A 13 -13.51 -8.87 -4.78
N LEU A 14 -13.03 -8.38 -3.64
CA LEU A 14 -13.37 -7.03 -3.17
C LEU A 14 -12.94 -5.93 -4.16
N PRO A 15 -11.73 -5.98 -4.79
CA PRO A 15 -11.32 -4.94 -5.73
C PRO A 15 -12.24 -4.80 -6.94
N MET A 16 -12.68 -5.90 -7.57
CA MET A 16 -13.56 -5.80 -8.75
C MET A 16 -14.97 -5.38 -8.35
N ILE A 17 -15.49 -5.88 -7.22
CA ILE A 17 -16.79 -5.42 -6.70
C ILE A 17 -16.78 -3.90 -6.48
N LEU A 18 -15.70 -3.35 -5.90
CA LEU A 18 -15.57 -1.90 -5.72
C LEU A 18 -15.47 -1.16 -7.05
N ALA A 19 -14.69 -1.67 -8.00
CA ALA A 19 -14.57 -1.08 -9.34
C ALA A 19 -15.92 -1.03 -10.07
N ASP A 20 -16.70 -2.12 -10.03
CA ASP A 20 -18.04 -2.20 -10.62
C ASP A 20 -19.04 -1.24 -9.96
N ASN A 21 -18.77 -0.83 -8.72
CA ASN A 21 -19.56 0.17 -7.99
C ASN A 21 -19.00 1.60 -8.13
N GLY A 22 -18.09 1.86 -9.08
CA GLY A 22 -17.63 3.19 -9.45
C GLY A 22 -16.51 3.76 -8.59
N PHE A 23 -15.83 2.93 -7.80
CA PHE A 23 -14.62 3.34 -7.08
C PHE A 23 -13.38 3.26 -8.00
N ASP A 24 -12.47 4.22 -7.86
CA ASP A 24 -11.10 4.09 -8.39
C ASP A 24 -10.28 3.21 -7.44
N VAL A 25 -9.90 2.00 -7.90
CA VAL A 25 -9.34 0.96 -7.04
C VAL A 25 -7.85 0.77 -7.28
N TRP A 26 -7.07 1.00 -6.22
CA TRP A 26 -5.62 0.83 -6.21
C TRP A 26 -5.24 -0.41 -5.39
N VAL A 27 -4.59 -1.40 -6.01
CA VAL A 27 -4.11 -2.61 -5.31
C VAL A 27 -2.60 -2.60 -5.21
N VAL A 28 -2.11 -2.65 -3.98
CA VAL A 28 -0.70 -2.42 -3.66
C VAL A 28 0.06 -3.74 -3.44
N ASN A 29 1.31 -3.76 -3.87
CA ASN A 29 2.28 -4.81 -3.59
C ASN A 29 3.41 -4.25 -2.72
N GLY A 30 3.54 -4.72 -1.47
CA GLY A 30 4.64 -4.32 -0.58
C GLY A 30 5.99 -4.93 -1.00
N ARG A 31 7.11 -4.34 -0.55
CA ARG A 31 8.47 -4.81 -0.85
C ARG A 31 8.66 -6.31 -0.59
N GLY A 32 9.49 -6.92 -1.41
CA GLY A 32 9.83 -8.34 -1.31
C GLY A 32 8.78 -9.29 -1.90
N THR A 33 7.57 -8.81 -2.21
CA THR A 33 6.58 -9.58 -2.97
C THR A 33 6.99 -9.73 -4.44
N LYS A 34 6.36 -10.66 -5.17
CA LYS A 34 6.73 -11.00 -6.55
C LYS A 34 6.79 -9.76 -7.47
N PHE A 35 5.90 -8.79 -7.25
CA PHE A 35 5.76 -7.60 -8.09
C PHE A 35 6.53 -6.37 -7.57
N SER A 36 7.16 -6.46 -6.40
CA SER A 36 7.87 -5.35 -5.75
C SER A 36 9.24 -5.80 -5.26
N ARG A 37 10.06 -6.29 -6.20
CA ARG A 37 11.41 -6.85 -5.96
C ARG A 37 12.57 -6.04 -6.55
N LYS A 38 12.33 -4.77 -6.88
CA LYS A 38 13.35 -3.87 -7.42
C LYS A 38 13.81 -2.91 -6.32
N HIS A 39 15.09 -2.59 -6.34
CA HIS A 39 15.69 -1.55 -5.50
C HIS A 39 16.59 -0.66 -6.37
N THR A 40 16.81 0.57 -5.97
CA THR A 40 17.59 1.54 -6.77
C THR A 40 19.09 1.22 -6.78
N SER A 41 19.58 0.51 -5.77
CA SER A 41 21.02 0.23 -5.57
C SER A 41 21.38 -1.19 -5.14
N LEU A 42 20.41 -2.03 -4.76
CA LEU A 42 20.66 -3.36 -4.18
C LEU A 42 20.02 -4.43 -5.07
N ASP A 43 20.64 -5.60 -5.15
CA ASP A 43 20.06 -6.77 -5.82
C ASP A 43 19.38 -7.70 -4.80
N THR A 44 18.36 -8.45 -5.23
CA THR A 44 17.71 -9.45 -4.37
C THR A 44 18.62 -10.58 -3.89
N SER A 45 19.80 -10.73 -4.47
CA SER A 45 20.85 -11.65 -4.01
C SER A 45 21.66 -11.09 -2.82
N ASP A 46 21.61 -9.78 -2.56
CA ASP A 46 22.28 -9.15 -1.43
C ASP A 46 21.45 -9.33 -0.15
N GLU A 47 22.07 -9.77 0.95
CA GLU A 47 21.36 -9.88 2.25
C GLU A 47 20.79 -8.54 2.72
N GLN A 48 21.48 -7.44 2.41
CA GLN A 48 21.04 -6.09 2.76
C GLN A 48 19.73 -5.69 2.08
N TYR A 49 19.41 -6.25 0.91
CA TYR A 49 18.11 -6.03 0.26
C TYR A 49 16.95 -6.48 1.16
N TRP A 50 17.16 -7.53 1.95
CA TRP A 50 16.16 -8.13 2.82
C TRP A 50 16.23 -7.63 4.26
N ALA A 51 17.15 -6.72 4.58
CA ALA A 51 17.33 -6.15 5.91
C ALA A 51 16.31 -5.04 6.20
N TRP A 52 15.03 -5.38 6.14
CA TRP A 52 13.90 -4.53 6.51
C TRP A 52 12.88 -5.33 7.31
N SER A 53 12.04 -4.62 8.04
CA SER A 53 10.94 -5.15 8.82
C SER A 53 9.64 -4.41 8.49
N TRP A 54 8.61 -4.62 9.32
CA TRP A 54 7.37 -3.86 9.18
C TRP A 54 7.56 -2.36 9.49
N ASP A 55 8.64 -1.98 10.19
CA ASP A 55 8.97 -0.59 10.48
C ASP A 55 9.17 0.22 9.19
N GLU A 56 9.96 -0.29 8.23
CA GLU A 56 10.15 0.39 6.93
C GLU A 56 8.88 0.40 6.07
N LEU A 57 7.96 -0.54 6.28
CA LEU A 57 6.64 -0.47 5.63
C LEU A 57 5.87 0.75 6.16
N VAL A 58 5.93 1.00 7.47
CA VAL A 58 5.26 2.11 8.13
C VAL A 58 5.90 3.45 7.77
N THR A 59 7.23 3.55 7.83
CA THR A 59 7.94 4.83 7.68
C THR A 59 8.20 5.23 6.23
N ASP A 60 8.35 4.26 5.32
CA ASP A 60 8.74 4.54 3.94
C ASP A 60 7.64 4.17 2.95
N GLU A 61 7.11 2.93 3.02
CA GLU A 61 6.15 2.46 2.01
C GLU A 61 4.80 3.15 2.11
N MET A 62 4.19 3.19 3.30
CA MET A 62 2.85 3.74 3.47
C MET A 62 2.78 5.20 3.00
N PRO A 63 3.70 6.11 3.40
CA PRO A 63 3.73 7.47 2.86
C PRO A 63 3.89 7.50 1.34
N ALA A 64 4.80 6.71 0.77
CA ALA A 64 5.03 6.68 -0.68
C ALA A 64 3.78 6.21 -1.45
N ILE A 65 3.07 5.21 -0.93
CA ILE A 65 1.81 4.69 -1.50
C ILE A 65 0.73 5.76 -1.46
N PHE A 66 0.47 6.34 -0.28
CA PHE A 66 -0.60 7.33 -0.13
C PHE A 66 -0.33 8.58 -0.96
N ASP A 67 0.91 9.09 -0.97
CA ASP A 67 1.31 10.21 -1.81
C ASP A 67 1.10 9.92 -3.29
N PHE A 68 1.51 8.73 -3.75
CA PHE A 68 1.35 8.34 -5.13
C PHE A 68 -0.13 8.25 -5.52
N VAL A 69 -0.95 7.56 -4.72
CA VAL A 69 -2.39 7.42 -4.99
C VAL A 69 -3.07 8.79 -4.95
N SER A 70 -2.81 9.62 -3.93
CA SER A 70 -3.42 10.95 -3.80
C SER A 70 -3.08 11.85 -4.98
N LYS A 71 -1.81 11.88 -5.41
CA LYS A 71 -1.38 12.68 -6.58
C LYS A 71 -2.05 12.20 -7.87
N ASN A 72 -2.23 10.90 -8.04
CA ASN A 72 -2.83 10.33 -9.25
C ASN A 72 -4.38 10.33 -9.22
N SER A 73 -5.01 10.48 -8.05
CA SER A 73 -6.47 10.61 -7.90
C SER A 73 -6.95 12.06 -7.86
N GLY A 74 -6.07 13.04 -8.11
CA GLY A 74 -6.41 14.47 -8.09
C GLY A 74 -6.62 15.01 -6.67
N GLY A 75 -5.95 14.45 -5.67
CA GLY A 75 -6.01 14.88 -4.27
C GLY A 75 -7.25 14.40 -3.52
N GLN A 76 -7.97 13.40 -4.04
CA GLN A 76 -9.14 12.85 -3.36
C GLN A 76 -8.77 12.13 -2.06
N ARG A 77 -9.69 12.16 -1.09
CA ARG A 77 -9.56 11.39 0.15
C ARG A 77 -9.54 9.89 -0.16
N ILE A 78 -8.63 9.18 0.49
CA ILE A 78 -8.40 7.75 0.24
C ILE A 78 -9.14 6.92 1.30
N ASN A 79 -9.92 5.94 0.83
CA ASN A 79 -10.45 4.88 1.69
C ASN A 79 -9.44 3.72 1.70
N TYR A 80 -8.95 3.33 2.88
CA TYR A 80 -7.96 2.26 3.01
C TYR A 80 -8.60 0.96 3.50
N VAL A 81 -8.32 -0.15 2.80
CA VAL A 81 -8.67 -1.50 3.23
C VAL A 81 -7.39 -2.33 3.34
N GLY A 82 -7.10 -2.80 4.55
CA GLY A 82 -5.94 -3.65 4.83
C GLY A 82 -6.37 -4.95 5.52
N HIS A 83 -5.67 -6.03 5.21
CA HIS A 83 -5.84 -7.33 5.87
C HIS A 83 -4.54 -7.73 6.59
N SER A 84 -4.65 -8.24 7.81
CA SER A 84 -3.53 -8.74 8.62
C SER A 84 -2.40 -7.70 8.72
N LEU A 85 -1.19 -7.98 8.23
CA LEU A 85 -0.07 -7.03 8.22
C LEU A 85 -0.44 -5.68 7.59
N GLY A 86 -1.29 -5.65 6.55
CA GLY A 86 -1.79 -4.41 5.95
C GLY A 86 -2.57 -3.53 6.94
N THR A 87 -3.35 -4.15 7.83
CA THR A 87 -4.05 -3.44 8.90
C THR A 87 -3.06 -2.84 9.90
N LEU A 88 -2.06 -3.63 10.31
CA LEU A 88 -1.05 -3.20 11.27
C LEU A 88 -0.27 -1.97 10.76
N VAL A 89 0.27 -2.04 9.54
CA VAL A 89 1.12 -0.98 9.00
C VAL A 89 0.32 0.31 8.77
N ALA A 90 -0.94 0.21 8.36
CA ALA A 90 -1.79 1.38 8.17
C ALA A 90 -2.11 2.08 9.50
N LEU A 91 -2.50 1.32 10.53
CA LEU A 91 -2.77 1.89 11.85
C LEU A 91 -1.52 2.52 12.47
N ALA A 92 -0.37 1.84 12.36
CA ALA A 92 0.89 2.38 12.85
C ALA A 92 1.31 3.66 12.11
N SER A 93 1.17 3.70 10.78
CA SER A 93 1.50 4.89 9.97
C SER A 93 0.58 6.07 10.28
N LEU A 94 -0.71 5.82 10.47
CA LEU A 94 -1.68 6.85 10.88
C LEU A 94 -1.40 7.36 12.31
N ALA A 95 -0.98 6.49 13.22
CA ALA A 95 -0.62 6.85 14.59
C ALA A 95 0.70 7.63 14.68
N ASP A 96 1.69 7.33 13.82
CA ASP A 96 2.96 8.06 13.75
C ASP A 96 2.76 9.53 13.30
N GLY A 97 1.66 9.83 12.60
CA GLY A 97 1.19 11.19 12.36
C GLY A 97 2.07 12.03 11.43
N LYS A 98 3.11 11.46 10.83
CA LYS A 98 3.96 12.15 9.85
C LYS A 98 3.22 12.48 8.55
N TRP A 99 2.19 11.70 8.19
CA TRP A 99 1.41 11.90 6.98
C TRP A 99 0.15 12.76 7.19
N THR A 100 -0.46 12.71 8.39
CA THR A 100 -1.73 13.41 8.69
C THR A 100 -1.56 14.92 8.83
N LYS A 101 -0.38 15.41 9.24
CA LYS A 101 -0.14 16.85 9.41
C LYS A 101 -0.25 17.66 8.11
N ASP A 102 0.02 17.05 6.96
CA ASP A 102 -0.02 17.75 5.67
C ASP A 102 -1.35 17.61 4.92
N HIS A 103 -2.25 16.72 5.37
CA HIS A 103 -3.47 16.34 4.65
C HIS A 103 -4.77 16.46 5.46
N VAL A 104 -4.71 16.77 6.76
CA VAL A 104 -5.91 16.97 7.61
C VAL A 104 -6.47 18.39 7.52
N ASP A 105 -5.67 19.36 7.04
CA ASP A 105 -6.07 20.77 6.90
C ASP A 105 -6.48 21.17 5.46
N GLN A 106 -6.89 20.21 4.61
CA GLN A 106 -7.50 20.46 3.30
C GLN A 106 -8.92 19.88 3.18
#